data_AF-K6ZIK3-F1
#
_entry.id   AF-K6ZIK3-F1
#
_cell.length_a   1.000
_cell.length_b   1.000
_cell.length_c   1.000
_cell.angle_alpha   90.00
_cell.angle_beta   90.00
_cell.angle_gamma   90.00
#
_symmetry.space_group_name_H-M   'P 1'
#
loop_
_entity.id
_entity.type
_entity.pdbx_description
1 polymer ?
#
loop_
_entity_poly.entity_id
_entity_poly.type
_entity_poly.pdbx_seq_one_letter_code
_entity_poly.pdbx_strand_id
1 'polypeptide(L)'
;MYLLAKESNNPPDHVSFHQVTMNIKQLLKLICLATPIILASTLASAGSLEQAKRMHDRLAGVPGSTAVIQTMSDLIDAGDAQGAAQIAMQSPSFYNVTIKNWVTPWTNEEFDVFAPLNDYTATVIGMVRDEVDFRQVLTGDILYIANANAGVPAYSTNNNAHYETLEDEGADLSRALVATTQSSLTGIPAPATAGVMTTRAAAKAFFQDGTNRAMFRFTLMNHMCADLEAFKDTSSPPDRIRQDLSRSPGGDSRIFTNSCSGCHSGMDPLAQAFAYYNYDYNVEADPDGENGQIVYNAEGQVDPETQLRVQAKYWINSNNFPFGYVTMDDTWENYWRTGQNQTVGWSNQLSGTGSGAKSMGEELANSQTFANCQVKKVFKNVCLRSPQDQADRAVIAQIQSEFMGNNYNIKNVFAATADYCKGE
;
A
#
# COMPACT_ATOMS: atom_id res chain seq x y z
N MET A 1 13.73 -55.02 -20.72
CA MET A 1 14.92 -55.42 -19.95
C MET A 1 14.41 -55.88 -18.59
N TYR A 2 14.38 -57.20 -18.40
CA TYR A 2 13.91 -57.87 -17.18
C TYR A 2 14.82 -57.52 -16.01
N LEU A 3 14.26 -57.25 -14.83
CA LEU A 3 14.88 -57.61 -13.55
C LEU A 3 13.77 -57.82 -12.50
N LEU A 4 13.64 -59.08 -12.11
CA LEU A 4 12.78 -59.61 -11.06
C LEU A 4 13.38 -59.28 -9.69
N ALA A 5 12.56 -58.77 -8.76
CA ALA A 5 12.91 -58.70 -7.34
C ALA A 5 12.05 -59.72 -6.57
N LYS A 6 12.75 -60.61 -5.88
CA LYS A 6 12.24 -61.72 -5.06
C LYS A 6 11.90 -61.19 -3.66
N GLU A 7 10.70 -61.52 -3.18
CA GLU A 7 10.28 -61.31 -1.79
C GLU A 7 11.06 -62.23 -0.84
N SER A 8 11.42 -61.72 0.35
CA SER A 8 11.76 -62.54 1.51
C SER A 8 11.14 -61.92 2.78
N ASN A 9 10.15 -62.61 3.33
CA ASN A 9 9.54 -62.35 4.63
C ASN A 9 10.50 -62.70 5.77
N ASN A 10 10.67 -61.81 6.74
CA ASN A 10 11.09 -62.14 8.11
C ASN A 10 10.34 -61.26 9.13
N PRO A 11 9.88 -61.83 10.28
CA PRO A 11 9.10 -61.13 11.30
C PRO A 11 9.97 -60.26 12.24
N PRO A 12 9.37 -59.30 12.99
CA PRO A 12 10.12 -58.35 13.81
C PRO A 12 10.64 -58.96 15.12
N ASP A 13 11.90 -58.65 15.44
CA ASP A 13 12.58 -58.98 16.69
C ASP A 13 11.96 -58.27 17.90
N HIS A 14 11.76 -59.04 18.98
CA HIS A 14 11.37 -58.56 20.29
C HIS A 14 12.48 -57.70 20.93
N VAL A 15 12.24 -56.41 21.12
CA VAL A 15 13.09 -55.54 21.96
C VAL A 15 12.81 -55.85 23.43
N SER A 16 13.82 -56.41 24.12
CA SER A 16 13.82 -56.61 25.57
C SER A 16 14.02 -55.27 26.29
N PHE A 17 13.00 -54.80 27.00
CA PHE A 17 13.14 -53.68 27.94
C PHE A 17 13.87 -54.15 29.20
N HIS A 18 15.15 -53.81 29.33
CA HIS A 18 15.85 -53.88 30.62
C HIS A 18 15.26 -52.80 31.55
N GLN A 19 14.50 -53.22 32.57
CA GLN A 19 14.08 -52.35 33.66
C GLN A 19 15.31 -51.92 34.47
N VAL A 20 15.80 -50.71 34.23
CA VAL A 20 16.73 -50.04 35.14
C VAL A 20 15.91 -49.55 36.33
N THR A 21 15.94 -50.30 37.44
CA THR A 21 15.36 -49.86 38.71
C THR A 21 16.25 -48.81 39.35
N MET A 22 15.95 -47.53 39.11
CA MET A 22 16.55 -46.43 39.88
C MET A 22 16.02 -46.47 41.31
N ASN A 23 16.94 -46.49 42.29
CA ASN A 23 16.56 -46.41 43.70
C ASN A 23 15.96 -45.03 43.99
N ILE A 24 14.94 -44.95 44.87
CA ILE A 24 14.26 -43.72 45.30
C ILE A 24 15.26 -42.60 45.67
N LYS A 25 16.42 -42.94 46.25
CA LYS A 25 17.49 -41.96 46.56
C LYS A 25 18.18 -41.35 45.34
N GLN A 26 18.28 -42.07 44.22
CA GLN A 26 18.82 -41.55 42.95
C GLN A 26 17.77 -40.75 42.16
N LEU A 27 16.49 -41.13 42.25
CA LEU A 27 15.37 -40.37 41.70
C LEU A 27 15.22 -39.00 42.39
N LEU A 28 15.33 -38.97 43.73
CA LEU A 28 15.33 -37.73 44.52
C LEU A 28 16.53 -36.82 44.21
N LYS A 29 17.72 -37.38 43.97
CA LYS A 29 18.89 -36.58 43.55
C LYS A 29 18.73 -36.00 42.14
N LEU A 30 18.17 -36.75 41.19
CA LEU A 30 17.90 -36.25 39.83
C LEU A 30 16.80 -35.17 39.84
N ILE A 31 15.75 -35.37 40.64
CA ILE A 31 14.66 -34.41 40.79
C ILE A 31 15.17 -33.12 41.46
N CYS A 32 16.00 -33.19 42.51
CA CYS A 32 16.54 -32.00 43.20
C CYS A 32 17.63 -31.25 42.41
N LEU A 33 18.29 -31.88 41.43
CA LEU A 33 19.26 -31.22 40.53
C LEU A 33 18.63 -30.71 39.22
N ALA A 34 17.51 -31.30 38.77
CA ALA A 34 16.82 -30.88 37.55
C ALA A 34 15.73 -29.79 37.79
N THR A 35 15.14 -29.73 38.99
CA THR A 35 14.10 -28.73 39.31
C THR A 35 14.58 -27.28 39.36
N PRO A 36 15.83 -26.93 39.76
CA PRO A 36 16.31 -25.55 39.68
C PRO A 36 16.64 -25.10 38.25
N ILE A 37 16.98 -26.03 37.35
CA ILE A 37 17.40 -25.72 35.96
C ILE A 37 16.17 -25.51 35.06
N ILE A 38 15.06 -26.20 35.31
CA ILE A 38 13.80 -26.02 34.55
C ILE A 38 13.01 -24.77 35.03
N LEU A 39 13.25 -24.30 36.27
CA LEU A 39 12.67 -23.03 36.76
C LEU A 39 13.46 -21.77 36.34
N ALA A 40 14.66 -21.92 35.78
CA ALA A 40 15.52 -20.80 35.38
C ALA A 40 15.52 -20.50 33.87
N SER A 41 14.65 -21.13 33.09
CA SER A 41 14.25 -20.61 31.78
C SER A 41 13.25 -19.47 31.95
N THR A 42 13.65 -18.43 32.68
CA THR A 42 13.09 -17.10 32.47
C THR A 42 13.33 -16.80 31.00
N LEU A 43 12.28 -16.67 30.20
CA LEU A 43 12.35 -15.99 28.93
C LEU A 43 13.12 -14.68 29.21
N ALA A 44 14.31 -14.54 28.64
CA ALA A 44 15.05 -13.29 28.71
C ALA A 44 14.24 -12.28 27.89
N SER A 45 13.25 -11.66 28.53
CA SER A 45 12.53 -10.53 27.96
C SER A 45 13.50 -9.37 27.93
N ALA A 46 13.62 -8.72 26.78
CA ALA A 46 14.27 -7.41 26.69
C ALA A 46 13.70 -6.50 27.78
N GLY A 47 14.56 -5.82 28.53
CA GLY A 47 14.14 -4.80 29.48
C GLY A 47 13.57 -3.59 28.75
N SER A 48 12.93 -2.67 29.47
CA SER A 48 12.36 -1.44 28.91
C SER A 48 13.37 -0.62 28.11
N LEU A 49 14.63 -0.61 28.53
CA LEU A 49 15.71 0.10 27.84
C LEU A 49 16.03 -0.53 26.47
N GLU A 50 16.16 -1.85 26.39
CA GLU A 50 16.39 -2.56 25.12
C GLU A 50 15.18 -2.44 24.19
N GLN A 51 13.96 -2.51 24.74
CA GLN A 51 12.72 -2.32 23.99
C GLN A 51 12.63 -0.90 23.42
N ALA A 52 12.93 0.12 24.24
CA ALA A 52 12.96 1.53 23.83
C ALA A 52 13.97 1.77 22.71
N LYS A 53 15.20 1.23 22.85
CA LYS A 53 16.22 1.32 21.81
C LYS A 53 15.74 0.69 20.50
N ARG A 54 15.23 -0.53 20.54
CA ARG A 54 14.75 -1.25 19.35
C ARG A 54 13.59 -0.52 18.68
N MET A 55 12.65 -0.02 19.48
CA MET A 55 11.53 0.79 19.01
C MET A 55 12.02 2.05 18.28
N HIS A 56 12.98 2.77 18.86
CA HIS A 56 13.56 3.95 18.23
C HIS A 56 14.27 3.59 16.93
N ASP A 57 15.12 2.57 16.92
CA ASP A 57 15.89 2.16 15.74
C ASP A 57 14.96 1.79 14.57
N ARG A 58 13.85 1.09 14.84
CA ARG A 58 12.86 0.67 13.83
C ARG A 58 11.98 1.82 13.31
N LEU A 59 11.64 2.78 14.16
CA LEU A 59 10.83 3.93 13.77
C LEU A 59 11.69 5.02 13.13
N ALA A 60 12.72 5.51 13.81
CA ALA A 60 13.55 6.60 13.30
C ALA A 60 14.54 6.16 12.21
N GLY A 61 14.84 4.86 12.09
CA GLY A 61 15.85 4.35 11.15
C GLY A 61 17.30 4.64 11.57
N VAL A 62 17.50 5.25 12.75
CA VAL A 62 18.81 5.62 13.30
C VAL A 62 18.83 5.43 14.83
N PRO A 63 20.02 5.24 15.44
CA PRO A 63 20.14 5.17 16.89
C PRO A 63 19.69 6.44 17.61
N GLY A 64 18.91 6.27 18.68
CA GLY A 64 18.51 7.37 19.56
C GLY A 64 19.61 7.80 20.52
N SER A 65 19.55 9.04 20.99
CA SER A 65 20.44 9.51 22.06
C SER A 65 20.11 8.82 23.39
N THR A 66 21.08 8.70 24.30
CA THR A 66 20.87 8.09 25.62
C THR A 66 19.69 8.72 26.38
N ALA A 67 19.55 10.05 26.30
CA ALA A 67 18.45 10.76 26.95
C ALA A 67 17.08 10.38 26.37
N VAL A 68 16.97 10.34 25.03
CA VAL A 68 15.73 9.95 24.33
C VAL A 68 15.35 8.50 24.67
N ILE A 69 16.31 7.58 24.61
CA ILE A 69 16.06 6.17 24.93
C ILE A 69 15.67 6.00 26.40
N GLN A 70 16.26 6.76 27.33
CA GLN A 70 15.85 6.73 28.74
C GLN A 70 14.40 7.21 28.91
N THR A 71 14.02 8.33 28.31
CA THR A 71 12.62 8.81 28.38
C THR A 71 11.64 7.80 27.79
N MET A 72 11.98 7.17 26.66
CA MET A 72 11.17 6.11 26.07
C MET A 72 11.07 4.88 26.98
N SER A 73 12.17 4.49 27.64
CA SER A 73 12.20 3.39 28.61
C SER A 73 11.27 3.67 29.79
N ASP A 74 11.32 4.89 30.35
CA ASP A 74 10.48 5.29 31.47
C ASP A 74 8.99 5.24 31.11
N LEU A 75 8.63 5.60 29.88
CA LEU A 75 7.26 5.47 29.36
C LEU A 75 6.83 4.01 29.21
N ILE A 76 7.72 3.15 28.70
CA ILE A 76 7.44 1.70 28.60
C ILE A 76 7.22 1.10 30.00
N ASP A 77 8.04 1.47 30.99
CA ASP A 77 7.89 1.02 32.38
C ASP A 77 6.59 1.54 33.04
N ALA A 78 6.11 2.71 32.62
CA ALA A 78 4.83 3.26 33.02
C ALA A 78 3.62 2.64 32.28
N GLY A 79 3.84 1.72 31.33
CA GLY A 79 2.79 1.10 30.52
C GLY A 79 2.34 1.92 29.31
N ASP A 80 3.08 2.96 28.94
CA ASP A 80 2.81 3.85 27.79
C ASP A 80 3.82 3.65 26.65
N ALA A 81 3.86 2.43 26.10
CA ALA A 81 4.76 2.10 24.99
C ALA A 81 4.41 2.85 23.68
N GLN A 82 3.14 3.23 23.48
CA GLN A 82 2.76 4.06 22.34
C GLN A 82 3.27 5.50 22.50
N GLY A 83 3.24 6.07 23.70
CA GLY A 83 3.89 7.35 23.98
C GLY A 83 5.39 7.31 23.71
N ALA A 84 6.07 6.21 24.05
CA ALA A 84 7.47 6.00 23.68
C ALA A 84 7.67 6.00 22.15
N ALA A 85 6.79 5.35 21.40
CA ALA A 85 6.83 5.37 19.94
C ALA A 85 6.60 6.77 19.36
N GLN A 86 5.72 7.58 19.97
CA GLN A 86 5.52 8.98 19.57
C GLN A 86 6.79 9.82 19.76
N ILE A 87 7.59 9.56 20.80
CA ILE A 87 8.91 10.22 20.96
C ILE A 87 9.85 9.83 19.81
N ALA A 88 9.94 8.54 19.47
CA ALA A 88 10.79 8.08 18.37
C ALA A 88 10.43 8.74 17.02
N MET A 89 9.13 8.88 16.75
CA MET A 89 8.62 9.51 15.51
C MET A 89 8.83 11.02 15.45
N GLN A 90 9.27 11.69 16.53
CA GLN A 90 9.70 13.10 16.48
C GLN A 90 11.06 13.28 15.81
N SER A 91 11.82 12.19 15.62
CA SER A 91 13.10 12.25 14.89
C SER A 91 12.86 12.67 13.44
N PRO A 92 13.61 13.66 12.89
CA PRO A 92 13.59 13.97 11.46
C PRO A 92 13.80 12.74 10.57
N SER A 93 14.61 11.78 11.01
CA SER A 93 14.90 10.55 10.27
C SER A 93 13.68 9.63 10.10
N PHE A 94 12.68 9.72 10.98
CA PHE A 94 11.39 9.04 10.75
C PHE A 94 10.78 9.49 9.42
N TYR A 95 10.81 10.80 9.11
CA TYR A 95 10.23 11.34 7.88
C TYR A 95 11.19 11.21 6.68
N ASN A 96 12.46 11.58 6.86
CA ASN A 96 13.47 11.59 5.81
C ASN A 96 13.89 10.19 5.33
N VAL A 97 13.79 9.18 6.19
CA VAL A 97 14.24 7.81 5.89
C VAL A 97 13.05 6.86 5.92
N THR A 98 12.42 6.70 7.09
CA THR A 98 11.42 5.63 7.29
C THR A 98 10.18 5.83 6.43
N ILE A 99 9.52 7.00 6.53
CA ILE A 99 8.31 7.27 5.75
C ILE A 99 8.63 7.45 4.27
N LYS A 100 9.73 8.12 3.91
CA LYS A 100 10.16 8.21 2.50
C LYS A 100 10.31 6.82 1.88
N ASN A 101 11.13 5.95 2.46
CA ASN A 101 11.36 4.60 1.92
C ASN A 101 10.11 3.72 1.97
N TRP A 102 9.21 3.95 2.92
CA TRP A 102 7.94 3.25 3.01
C TRP A 102 7.00 3.58 1.83
N VAL A 103 7.02 4.83 1.35
CA VAL A 103 6.10 5.35 0.34
C VAL A 103 6.69 5.31 -1.07
N THR A 104 7.97 5.61 -1.26
CA THR A 104 8.61 5.75 -2.58
C THR A 104 8.28 4.60 -3.56
N PRO A 105 8.27 3.31 -3.14
CA PRO A 105 7.91 2.21 -4.03
C PRO A 105 6.51 2.31 -4.65
N TRP A 106 5.60 3.12 -4.10
CA TRP A 106 4.23 3.26 -4.63
C TRP A 106 4.14 4.26 -5.77
N THR A 107 5.25 4.93 -6.11
CA THR A 107 5.28 6.09 -6.99
C THR A 107 5.92 5.80 -8.36
N ASN A 108 6.36 4.55 -8.58
CA ASN A 108 6.97 4.07 -9.81
C ASN A 108 6.53 2.62 -10.09
N GLU A 109 6.70 2.16 -11.33
CA GLU A 109 6.25 0.82 -11.75
C GLU A 109 7.17 -0.31 -11.24
N GLU A 110 8.43 0.01 -10.97
CA GLU A 110 9.49 -0.91 -10.55
C GLU A 110 9.41 -1.27 -9.06
N PHE A 111 8.60 -0.52 -8.28
CA PHE A 111 8.62 -0.54 -6.82
C PHE A 111 10.01 -0.24 -6.23
N ASP A 112 10.79 0.59 -6.93
CA ASP A 112 12.11 1.02 -6.47
C ASP A 112 11.95 1.95 -5.26
N VAL A 113 12.67 1.62 -4.19
CA VAL A 113 12.75 2.41 -2.96
C VAL A 113 13.70 3.60 -3.10
N PHE A 114 14.59 3.57 -4.08
CA PHE A 114 15.60 4.60 -4.33
C PHE A 114 15.16 5.66 -5.35
N ALA A 115 13.93 5.59 -5.86
CA ALA A 115 13.40 6.64 -6.73
C ALA A 115 13.41 8.00 -6.00
N PRO A 116 13.63 9.11 -6.74
CA PRO A 116 13.71 10.45 -6.15
C PRO A 116 12.46 10.83 -5.37
N LEU A 117 12.62 11.70 -4.38
CA LEU A 117 11.51 12.41 -3.75
C LEU A 117 10.68 13.10 -4.84
N ASN A 118 9.36 13.02 -4.69
CA ASN A 118 8.41 13.57 -5.64
C ASN A 118 7.13 14.01 -4.91
N ASP A 119 6.18 14.58 -5.65
CA ASP A 119 4.96 15.15 -5.08
C ASP A 119 4.03 14.12 -4.44
N TYR A 120 3.99 12.89 -4.94
CA TYR A 120 3.30 11.78 -4.28
C TYR A 120 3.96 11.49 -2.91
N THR A 121 5.25 11.17 -2.90
CA THR A 121 5.98 10.79 -1.67
C THR A 121 5.91 11.90 -0.62
N ALA A 122 6.18 13.15 -1.02
CA ALA A 122 6.10 14.31 -0.14
C ALA A 122 4.69 14.51 0.42
N THR A 123 3.64 14.29 -0.38
CA THR A 123 2.25 14.40 0.08
C THR A 123 1.94 13.40 1.18
N VAL A 124 2.35 12.13 1.03
CA VAL A 124 2.13 11.12 2.08
C VAL A 124 2.97 11.42 3.32
N ILE A 125 4.22 11.88 3.18
CA ILE A 125 5.05 12.33 4.32
C ILE A 125 4.33 13.43 5.10
N GLY A 126 3.82 14.45 4.40
CA GLY A 126 3.06 15.55 5.00
C GLY A 126 1.79 15.08 5.70
N MET A 127 1.02 14.19 5.07
CA MET A 127 -0.17 13.59 5.67
C MET A 127 0.13 12.82 6.95
N VAL A 128 1.22 12.04 6.99
CA VAL A 128 1.67 11.31 8.19
C VAL A 128 2.07 12.30 9.29
N ARG A 129 2.78 13.38 8.93
CA ARG A 129 3.23 14.40 9.89
C ARG A 129 2.06 15.14 10.51
N ASP A 130 1.13 15.60 9.68
CA ASP A 130 0.02 16.45 10.06
C ASP A 130 -1.22 15.64 10.50
N GLU A 131 -1.07 14.31 10.59
CA GLU A 131 -2.10 13.39 11.10
C GLU A 131 -3.43 13.50 10.34
N VAL A 132 -3.33 13.72 9.03
CA VAL A 132 -4.47 13.80 8.11
C VAL A 132 -5.19 12.46 8.06
N ASP A 133 -6.53 12.47 8.01
CA ASP A 133 -7.33 11.28 7.72
C ASP A 133 -6.79 10.60 6.46
N PHE A 134 -6.19 9.41 6.63
CA PHE A 134 -5.40 8.80 5.58
C PHE A 134 -6.24 8.34 4.38
N ARG A 135 -7.58 8.28 4.50
CA ARG A 135 -8.45 8.07 3.32
C ARG A 135 -8.31 9.17 2.28
N GLN A 136 -7.93 10.38 2.70
CA GLN A 136 -7.65 11.49 1.79
C GLN A 136 -6.47 11.22 0.85
N VAL A 137 -5.70 10.16 1.07
CA VAL A 137 -4.66 9.73 0.13
C VAL A 137 -5.26 9.39 -1.23
N LEU A 138 -6.55 9.02 -1.31
CA LEU A 138 -7.27 8.75 -2.58
C LEU A 138 -8.36 9.77 -2.93
N THR A 139 -8.66 10.74 -2.06
CA THR A 139 -9.81 11.66 -2.24
C THR A 139 -9.49 13.14 -2.09
N GLY A 140 -8.34 13.47 -1.48
CA GLY A 140 -8.00 14.84 -1.11
C GLY A 140 -7.74 15.76 -2.30
N ASP A 141 -8.08 17.03 -2.14
CA ASP A 141 -7.42 18.11 -2.88
C ASP A 141 -6.24 18.59 -2.03
N ILE A 142 -5.19 17.78 -2.00
CA ILE A 142 -4.08 17.91 -1.07
C ILE A 142 -2.76 17.67 -1.79
N LEU A 143 -1.79 18.51 -1.45
CA LEU A 143 -0.41 18.40 -1.90
C LEU A 143 0.51 18.90 -0.79
N TYR A 144 1.72 18.38 -0.72
CA TYR A 144 2.77 18.98 0.09
C TYR A 144 3.94 19.42 -0.78
N ILE A 145 4.36 20.66 -0.59
CA ILE A 145 5.52 21.27 -1.26
C ILE A 145 6.47 21.82 -0.20
N ALA A 146 7.72 22.08 -0.56
CA ALA A 146 8.64 22.81 0.29
C ALA A 146 8.10 24.20 0.64
N ASN A 147 8.35 24.65 1.86
CA ASN A 147 8.13 26.02 2.30
C ASN A 147 8.82 26.99 1.32
N ALA A 148 8.18 28.13 1.02
CA ALA A 148 8.74 29.17 0.17
C ALA A 148 10.17 29.64 0.59
N ASN A 149 10.52 29.48 1.86
CA ASN A 149 11.85 29.82 2.39
C ASN A 149 12.90 28.70 2.25
N ALA A 150 12.55 27.56 1.63
CA ALA A 150 13.46 26.41 1.50
C ALA A 150 14.59 26.64 0.49
N GLY A 151 14.49 27.66 -0.38
CA GLY A 151 15.54 27.94 -1.38
C GLY A 151 15.51 27.03 -2.63
N VAL A 152 14.54 26.12 -2.71
CA VAL A 152 14.35 25.21 -3.85
C VAL A 152 13.55 25.84 -4.99
N PRO A 153 13.62 25.31 -6.24
CA PRO A 153 12.78 25.75 -7.34
C PRO A 153 11.28 25.74 -6.98
N ALA A 154 10.46 26.57 -7.61
CA ALA A 154 9.01 26.51 -7.42
C ALA A 154 8.44 25.16 -7.90
N TYR A 155 7.33 24.72 -7.31
CA TYR A 155 6.61 23.55 -7.78
C TYR A 155 6.27 23.70 -9.28
N SER A 156 6.52 22.66 -10.05
CA SER A 156 6.21 22.61 -11.48
C SER A 156 5.29 21.43 -11.79
N THR A 157 4.30 21.66 -12.64
CA THR A 157 3.40 20.59 -13.13
C THR A 157 4.08 19.68 -14.15
N ASN A 158 5.24 20.08 -14.68
CA ASN A 158 5.88 19.42 -15.80
C ASN A 158 7.31 18.94 -15.53
N ASN A 159 7.82 19.00 -14.30
CA ASN A 159 9.10 18.40 -13.93
C ASN A 159 9.15 18.10 -12.42
N ASN A 160 10.23 17.48 -11.93
CA ASN A 160 10.40 17.10 -10.52
C ASN A 160 11.50 17.91 -9.79
N ALA A 161 12.02 18.99 -10.40
CA ALA A 161 13.18 19.71 -9.89
C ALA A 161 12.98 20.28 -8.47
N HIS A 162 11.74 20.63 -8.10
CA HIS A 162 11.37 21.09 -6.76
C HIS A 162 11.74 20.06 -5.67
N TYR A 163 11.39 18.79 -5.90
CA TYR A 163 11.56 17.73 -4.91
C TYR A 163 12.96 17.11 -4.96
N GLU A 164 13.55 17.00 -6.15
CA GLU A 164 14.95 16.58 -6.31
C GLU A 164 15.89 17.53 -5.59
N THR A 165 15.76 18.84 -5.80
CA THR A 165 16.60 19.83 -5.10
C THR A 165 16.39 19.76 -3.58
N LEU A 166 15.13 19.60 -3.14
CA LEU A 166 14.81 19.47 -1.71
C LEU A 166 15.48 18.25 -1.07
N GLU A 167 15.53 17.14 -1.80
CA GLU A 167 16.22 15.93 -1.37
C GLU A 167 17.75 16.09 -1.38
N ASP A 168 18.32 16.63 -2.46
CA ASP A 168 19.75 16.84 -2.64
C ASP A 168 20.35 17.76 -1.57
N GLU A 169 19.58 18.75 -1.12
CA GLU A 169 19.97 19.65 -0.02
C GLU A 169 19.85 19.01 1.37
N GLY A 170 19.31 17.78 1.46
CA GLY A 170 19.13 17.06 2.72
C GLY A 170 18.13 17.74 3.66
N ALA A 171 17.09 18.39 3.11
CA ALA A 171 16.13 19.14 3.89
C ALA A 171 15.39 18.26 4.91
N ASP A 172 15.17 18.78 6.12
CA ASP A 172 14.37 18.11 7.16
C ASP A 172 12.89 18.09 6.77
N LEU A 173 12.40 16.95 6.26
CA LEU A 173 11.04 16.81 5.73
C LEU A 173 9.98 16.90 6.84
N SER A 174 10.37 16.72 8.10
CA SER A 174 9.48 16.97 9.24
C SER A 174 9.10 18.45 9.38
N ARG A 175 9.87 19.36 8.77
CA ARG A 175 9.67 20.82 8.87
C ARG A 175 9.55 21.53 7.53
N ALA A 176 10.20 21.01 6.50
CA ALA A 176 10.31 21.66 5.20
C ALA A 176 8.99 21.68 4.43
N LEU A 177 8.14 20.67 4.61
CA LEU A 177 6.91 20.51 3.83
C LEU A 177 5.76 21.37 4.39
N VAL A 178 4.99 22.01 3.51
CA VAL A 178 3.77 22.76 3.84
C VAL A 178 2.60 22.26 3.00
N ALA A 179 1.44 22.15 3.64
CA ALA A 179 0.22 21.72 2.96
C ALA A 179 -0.26 22.81 1.99
N THR A 180 -0.70 22.38 0.81
CA THR A 180 -1.40 23.18 -0.19
C THR A 180 -2.42 22.29 -0.93
N THR A 181 -3.07 22.82 -1.96
CA THR A 181 -4.04 22.06 -2.77
C THR A 181 -3.49 21.81 -4.17
N GLN A 182 -3.81 20.65 -4.75
CA GLN A 182 -3.46 20.37 -6.15
C GLN A 182 -4.19 21.35 -7.08
N SER A 183 -5.46 21.66 -6.79
CA SER A 183 -6.26 22.55 -7.61
C SER A 183 -5.72 23.97 -7.75
N SER A 184 -4.91 24.42 -6.78
CA SER A 184 -4.25 25.73 -6.84
C SER A 184 -3.01 25.77 -7.73
N LEU A 185 -2.45 24.60 -8.08
CA LEU A 185 -1.14 24.49 -8.75
C LEU A 185 -1.19 23.75 -10.08
N THR A 186 -2.11 22.79 -10.25
CA THR A 186 -2.13 21.88 -11.41
C THR A 186 -3.12 22.27 -12.50
N GLY A 187 -4.05 23.19 -12.21
CA GLY A 187 -5.17 23.51 -13.11
C GLY A 187 -6.29 22.46 -13.13
N ILE A 188 -6.16 21.37 -12.37
CA ILE A 188 -7.23 20.39 -12.16
C ILE A 188 -8.25 20.98 -11.17
N PRO A 189 -9.55 21.07 -11.50
CA PRO A 189 -10.55 21.57 -10.56
C PRO A 189 -10.59 20.75 -9.27
N ALA A 190 -10.84 21.39 -8.12
CA ALA A 190 -10.88 20.70 -6.82
C ALA A 190 -11.79 19.44 -6.79
N PRO A 191 -12.96 19.38 -7.44
CA PRO A 191 -13.75 18.14 -7.51
C PRO A 191 -13.08 16.99 -8.28
N ALA A 192 -12.14 17.29 -9.17
CA ALA A 192 -11.42 16.35 -10.03
C ALA A 192 -10.01 15.99 -9.52
N THR A 193 -9.58 16.48 -8.35
CA THR A 193 -8.38 15.92 -7.71
C THR A 193 -8.73 14.60 -7.03
N ALA A 194 -7.77 13.70 -6.76
CA ALA A 194 -8.06 12.44 -6.08
C ALA A 194 -6.85 11.96 -5.26
N GLY A 195 -6.45 12.80 -4.31
CA GLY A 195 -5.27 12.57 -3.46
C GLY A 195 -4.04 12.30 -4.32
N VAL A 196 -3.30 11.25 -4.01
CA VAL A 196 -2.06 10.92 -4.71
C VAL A 196 -2.27 10.47 -6.15
N MET A 197 -3.46 9.96 -6.54
CA MET A 197 -3.73 9.47 -7.90
C MET A 197 -3.67 10.58 -8.96
N THR A 198 -3.86 11.84 -8.57
CA THR A 198 -3.81 13.01 -9.47
C THR A 198 -2.54 13.85 -9.31
N THR A 199 -1.57 13.36 -8.54
CA THR A 199 -0.23 13.97 -8.49
C THR A 199 0.50 13.77 -9.81
N ARG A 200 1.48 14.63 -10.09
CA ARG A 200 2.30 14.52 -11.30
C ARG A 200 3.08 13.21 -11.31
N ALA A 201 3.68 12.81 -10.18
CA ALA A 201 4.45 11.57 -10.10
C ALA A 201 3.59 10.33 -10.39
N ALA A 202 2.38 10.25 -9.82
CA ALA A 202 1.46 9.16 -10.15
C ALA A 202 1.06 9.19 -11.63
N ALA A 203 0.81 10.38 -12.18
CA ALA A 203 0.42 10.51 -13.59
C ALA A 203 1.52 10.07 -14.55
N LYS A 204 2.77 10.49 -14.30
CA LYS A 204 3.94 10.04 -15.05
C LYS A 204 4.05 8.52 -15.01
N ALA A 205 3.94 7.93 -13.81
CA ALA A 205 4.11 6.50 -13.65
C ALA A 205 2.96 5.66 -14.22
N PHE A 206 1.70 6.12 -14.11
CA PHE A 206 0.55 5.22 -14.30
C PHE A 206 -0.57 5.76 -15.22
N PHE A 207 -0.49 7.01 -15.67
CA PHE A 207 -1.34 7.54 -16.75
C PHE A 207 -0.63 7.60 -18.11
N GLN A 208 0.69 7.40 -18.14
CA GLN A 208 1.45 7.26 -19.37
C GLN A 208 0.91 6.07 -20.15
N ASP A 209 0.56 6.33 -21.41
CA ASP A 209 0.04 5.37 -22.38
C ASP A 209 -1.26 4.65 -21.97
N GLY A 210 -1.80 3.88 -22.91
CA GLY A 210 -2.97 3.03 -22.70
C GLY A 210 -4.22 3.78 -22.23
N THR A 211 -5.10 3.06 -21.53
CA THR A 211 -6.47 3.51 -21.26
C THR A 211 -6.76 3.63 -19.76
N ASN A 212 -5.76 4.11 -19.01
CA ASN A 212 -5.73 4.31 -17.55
C ASN A 212 -6.00 3.07 -16.68
N ARG A 213 -5.88 1.85 -17.25
CA ARG A 213 -5.93 0.61 -16.46
C ARG A 213 -4.74 0.47 -15.51
N ALA A 214 -3.57 0.99 -15.91
CA ALA A 214 -2.37 0.99 -15.08
C ALA A 214 -2.59 1.78 -13.78
N MET A 215 -3.08 3.04 -13.86
CA MET A 215 -3.44 3.82 -12.67
C MET A 215 -4.33 3.07 -11.69
N PHE A 216 -5.40 2.44 -12.19
CA PHE A 216 -6.28 1.65 -11.34
C PHE A 216 -5.58 0.45 -10.72
N ARG A 217 -4.86 -0.34 -11.53
CA ARG A 217 -4.10 -1.52 -11.06
C ARG A 217 -3.10 -1.15 -9.97
N PHE A 218 -2.27 -0.14 -10.20
CA PHE A 218 -1.28 0.29 -9.21
C PHE A 218 -1.95 0.91 -7.97
N THR A 219 -3.12 1.53 -8.10
CA THR A 219 -3.93 1.94 -6.94
C THR A 219 -4.33 0.72 -6.09
N LEU A 220 -4.76 -0.40 -6.69
CA LEU A 220 -5.06 -1.63 -5.95
C LEU A 220 -3.80 -2.20 -5.28
N MET A 221 -2.70 -2.31 -6.02
CA MET A 221 -1.44 -2.84 -5.47
C MET A 221 -0.94 -1.99 -4.30
N ASN A 222 -1.00 -0.68 -4.44
CA ASN A 222 -0.46 0.27 -3.47
C ASN A 222 -1.40 0.55 -2.30
N HIS A 223 -2.71 0.50 -2.47
CA HIS A 223 -3.66 0.90 -1.43
C HIS A 223 -4.58 -0.20 -0.95
N MET A 224 -4.59 -1.34 -1.65
CA MET A 224 -5.35 -2.54 -1.27
C MET A 224 -4.47 -3.80 -1.12
N CYS A 225 -3.16 -3.68 -1.39
CA CYS A 225 -2.16 -4.74 -1.19
C CYS A 225 -2.46 -6.02 -2.00
N ALA A 226 -3.15 -5.88 -3.12
CA ALA A 226 -3.54 -6.97 -4.00
C ALA A 226 -3.52 -6.48 -5.45
N ASP A 227 -3.00 -7.32 -6.35
CA ASP A 227 -3.08 -7.09 -7.80
C ASP A 227 -4.41 -7.64 -8.36
N LEU A 228 -4.71 -7.36 -9.62
CA LEU A 228 -5.95 -7.72 -10.31
C LEU A 228 -6.25 -9.23 -10.29
N GLU A 229 -5.23 -10.08 -10.22
CA GLU A 229 -5.37 -11.53 -10.11
C GLU A 229 -6.16 -11.94 -8.86
N ALA A 230 -5.99 -11.20 -7.75
CA ALA A 230 -6.72 -11.47 -6.51
C ALA A 230 -8.21 -11.11 -6.62
N PHE A 231 -8.57 -10.25 -7.58
CA PHE A 231 -9.94 -9.80 -7.82
C PHE A 231 -10.60 -10.49 -9.04
N LYS A 232 -9.91 -11.45 -9.67
CA LYS A 232 -10.38 -12.09 -10.90
C LYS A 232 -11.70 -12.84 -10.71
N ASP A 233 -12.78 -12.34 -11.29
CA ASP A 233 -14.14 -12.90 -11.21
C ASP A 233 -14.80 -13.10 -12.58
N THR A 234 -14.79 -14.33 -13.10
CA THR A 234 -15.40 -14.65 -14.39
C THR A 234 -16.93 -14.79 -14.33
N SER A 235 -17.54 -14.68 -13.14
CA SER A 235 -19.00 -14.69 -12.98
C SER A 235 -19.64 -13.31 -13.17
N SER A 236 -18.84 -12.24 -13.11
CA SER A 236 -19.28 -10.86 -13.29
C SER A 236 -19.63 -10.56 -14.76
N PRO A 237 -20.70 -9.78 -15.04
CA PRO A 237 -21.09 -9.39 -16.39
C PRO A 237 -19.93 -8.69 -17.15
N PRO A 238 -19.65 -9.09 -18.41
CA PRO A 238 -18.59 -8.48 -19.22
C PRO A 238 -19.07 -7.27 -20.06
N ASP A 239 -20.21 -6.68 -19.71
CA ASP A 239 -20.91 -5.63 -20.47
C ASP A 239 -20.18 -4.29 -20.51
N ARG A 240 -19.37 -4.01 -19.50
CA ARG A 240 -18.51 -2.80 -19.41
C ARG A 240 -17.08 -3.02 -19.92
N ILE A 241 -16.75 -4.21 -20.42
CA ILE A 241 -15.42 -4.44 -21.01
C ILE A 241 -15.34 -3.68 -22.35
N ARG A 242 -14.32 -2.86 -22.49
CA ARG A 242 -14.15 -1.94 -23.62
C ARG A 242 -13.88 -2.64 -24.96
N GLN A 243 -14.04 -1.87 -26.05
CA GLN A 243 -13.83 -2.30 -27.44
C GLN A 243 -12.37 -2.64 -27.76
N ASP A 244 -11.42 -2.12 -26.98
CA ASP A 244 -9.98 -2.19 -27.24
C ASP A 244 -9.35 -3.58 -27.01
N LEU A 245 -10.10 -4.52 -26.43
CA LEU A 245 -9.64 -5.87 -26.12
C LEU A 245 -10.30 -6.91 -27.04
N SER A 246 -9.49 -7.76 -27.68
CA SER A 246 -9.99 -8.88 -28.48
C SER A 246 -10.81 -9.86 -27.63
N ARG A 247 -11.94 -10.34 -28.18
CA ARG A 247 -12.77 -11.40 -27.58
C ARG A 247 -12.35 -12.81 -28.01
N SER A 248 -11.33 -12.91 -28.86
CA SER A 248 -10.70 -14.16 -29.28
C SER A 248 -9.18 -13.98 -29.32
N PRO A 249 -8.53 -13.69 -28.18
CA PRO A 249 -7.08 -13.49 -28.14
C PRO A 249 -6.38 -14.77 -28.64
N GLY A 250 -5.44 -14.63 -29.57
CA GLY A 250 -4.79 -15.77 -30.24
C GLY A 250 -5.74 -16.66 -31.05
N GLY A 251 -6.96 -16.19 -31.38
CA GLY A 251 -7.99 -16.96 -32.08
C GLY A 251 -8.85 -17.85 -31.19
N ASP A 252 -8.68 -17.82 -29.87
CA ASP A 252 -9.43 -18.66 -28.92
C ASP A 252 -10.27 -17.82 -27.95
N SER A 253 -11.59 -17.79 -28.17
CA SER A 253 -12.52 -17.04 -27.32
C SER A 253 -12.64 -17.59 -25.89
N ARG A 254 -12.23 -18.84 -25.64
CA ARG A 254 -12.26 -19.42 -24.29
C ARG A 254 -11.27 -18.72 -23.37
N ILE A 255 -10.18 -18.18 -23.91
CA ILE A 255 -9.21 -17.39 -23.13
C ILE A 255 -9.88 -16.12 -22.60
N PHE A 256 -10.66 -15.44 -23.45
CA PHE A 256 -11.42 -14.28 -23.00
C PHE A 256 -12.41 -14.67 -21.89
N THR A 257 -13.27 -15.65 -22.14
CA THR A 257 -14.35 -16.03 -21.22
C THR A 257 -13.86 -16.58 -19.89
N ASN A 258 -12.74 -17.32 -19.87
CA ASN A 258 -12.24 -17.99 -18.66
C ASN A 258 -11.10 -17.24 -17.96
N SER A 259 -10.54 -16.20 -18.59
CA SER A 259 -9.40 -15.47 -18.03
C SER A 259 -9.53 -13.97 -18.12
N CYS A 260 -9.60 -13.40 -19.32
CA CYS A 260 -9.57 -11.93 -19.47
C CYS A 260 -10.80 -11.27 -18.84
N SER A 261 -12.00 -11.82 -19.06
CA SER A 261 -13.24 -11.32 -18.46
C SER A 261 -13.14 -11.21 -16.94
N GLY A 262 -12.43 -12.13 -16.30
CA GLY A 262 -12.33 -12.15 -14.84
C GLY A 262 -11.72 -10.89 -14.23
N CYS A 263 -10.68 -10.33 -14.85
CA CYS A 263 -10.11 -9.08 -14.39
C CYS A 263 -10.88 -7.87 -14.94
N HIS A 264 -11.24 -7.92 -16.23
CA HIS A 264 -11.81 -6.77 -16.94
C HIS A 264 -13.25 -6.44 -16.52
N SER A 265 -14.08 -7.42 -16.18
CA SER A 265 -15.48 -7.17 -15.78
C SER A 265 -15.58 -6.29 -14.53
N GLY A 266 -14.59 -6.34 -13.63
CA GLY A 266 -14.55 -5.46 -12.46
C GLY A 266 -13.67 -4.23 -12.64
N MET A 267 -12.52 -4.37 -13.31
CA MET A 267 -11.58 -3.28 -13.53
C MET A 267 -12.12 -2.21 -14.47
N ASP A 268 -12.67 -2.57 -15.63
CA ASP A 268 -13.04 -1.59 -16.66
C ASP A 268 -14.14 -0.61 -16.18
N PRO A 269 -15.20 -1.03 -15.45
CA PRO A 269 -16.13 -0.10 -14.81
C PRO A 269 -15.46 0.92 -13.87
N LEU A 270 -14.51 0.48 -13.03
CA LEU A 270 -13.86 1.34 -12.04
C LEU A 270 -12.80 2.25 -12.68
N ALA A 271 -12.03 1.73 -13.64
CA ALA A 271 -11.03 2.50 -14.38
C ALA A 271 -11.65 3.60 -15.26
N GLN A 272 -12.95 3.53 -15.55
CA GLN A 272 -13.70 4.61 -16.20
C GLN A 272 -13.72 5.90 -15.38
N ALA A 273 -13.55 5.84 -14.06
CA ALA A 273 -13.40 7.03 -13.21
C ALA A 273 -12.26 7.97 -13.67
N PHE A 274 -11.31 7.45 -14.44
CA PHE A 274 -10.19 8.21 -15.00
C PHE A 274 -10.40 8.67 -16.45
N ALA A 275 -11.63 8.56 -17.01
CA ALA A 275 -11.90 8.80 -18.44
C ALA A 275 -11.52 10.19 -18.95
N TYR A 276 -11.45 11.19 -18.06
CA TYR A 276 -11.13 12.57 -18.39
C TYR A 276 -9.66 12.95 -18.16
N TYR A 277 -8.82 12.03 -17.66
CA TYR A 277 -7.42 12.30 -17.32
C TYR A 277 -6.47 11.72 -18.37
N ASN A 278 -5.44 12.49 -18.70
CA ASN A 278 -4.31 12.03 -19.49
C ASN A 278 -2.98 12.52 -18.92
N TYR A 279 -1.88 11.91 -19.35
CA TYR A 279 -0.55 12.45 -19.17
C TYR A 279 -0.09 13.01 -20.53
N ASP A 280 0.09 14.33 -20.60
CA ASP A 280 0.53 15.03 -21.80
C ASP A 280 2.05 15.18 -21.78
N TYR A 281 2.71 14.56 -22.76
CA TYR A 281 4.16 14.53 -22.91
C TYR A 281 4.55 14.30 -24.37
N ASN A 282 5.81 14.62 -24.72
CA ASN A 282 6.28 14.45 -26.09
C ASN A 282 6.89 13.06 -26.28
N VAL A 283 6.13 12.12 -26.84
CA VAL A 283 6.56 10.73 -27.05
C VAL A 283 7.86 10.58 -27.85
N GLU A 284 8.18 11.51 -28.75
CA GLU A 284 9.38 11.42 -29.60
C GLU A 284 10.61 12.09 -28.98
N ALA A 285 10.43 13.24 -28.32
CA ALA A 285 11.53 14.02 -27.75
C ALA A 285 11.76 13.76 -26.25
N ASP A 286 10.78 13.15 -25.58
CA ASP A 286 10.73 12.84 -24.15
C ASP A 286 10.03 11.49 -23.93
N PRO A 287 10.62 10.37 -24.42
CA PRO A 287 9.98 9.06 -24.38
C PRO A 287 9.69 8.56 -22.95
N ASP A 288 10.47 9.02 -21.97
CA ASP A 288 10.30 8.69 -20.55
C ASP A 288 9.29 9.62 -19.83
N GLY A 289 8.73 10.60 -20.54
CA GLY A 289 7.77 11.55 -20.02
C GLY A 289 8.31 12.42 -18.89
N GLU A 290 9.62 12.66 -18.81
CA GLU A 290 10.25 13.42 -17.72
C GLU A 290 9.76 14.85 -17.63
N ASN A 291 9.30 15.41 -18.75
CA ASN A 291 8.79 16.78 -18.86
C ASN A 291 7.26 16.84 -19.03
N GLY A 292 6.56 15.72 -18.81
CA GLY A 292 5.12 15.62 -18.97
C GLY A 292 4.33 16.16 -17.78
N GLN A 293 3.03 16.38 -17.99
CA GLN A 293 2.09 16.87 -17.00
C GLN A 293 0.75 16.13 -17.05
N ILE A 294 0.07 16.04 -15.91
CA ILE A 294 -1.32 15.56 -15.89
C ILE A 294 -2.24 16.62 -16.50
N VAL A 295 -3.17 16.18 -17.34
CA VAL A 295 -4.21 17.02 -17.94
C VAL A 295 -5.59 16.44 -17.67
N TYR A 296 -6.60 17.31 -17.58
CA TYR A 296 -7.97 16.94 -17.30
C TYR A 296 -8.93 17.73 -18.19
N ASN A 297 -9.86 17.02 -18.85
CA ASN A 297 -10.92 17.65 -19.63
C ASN A 297 -12.06 18.12 -18.70
N ALA A 298 -12.01 19.39 -18.33
CA ALA A 298 -13.03 20.05 -17.51
C ALA A 298 -14.39 20.19 -18.23
N GLU A 299 -15.40 20.67 -17.50
CA GLU A 299 -16.69 20.99 -18.12
C GLU A 299 -16.51 22.01 -19.25
N GLY A 300 -17.12 21.74 -20.40
CA GLY A 300 -16.97 22.56 -21.61
C GLY A 300 -15.71 22.29 -22.43
N GLN A 301 -14.79 21.44 -21.96
CA GLN A 301 -13.66 20.95 -22.76
C GLN A 301 -14.01 19.61 -23.39
N VAL A 302 -13.68 19.43 -24.66
CA VAL A 302 -13.89 18.16 -25.37
C VAL A 302 -12.60 17.74 -26.05
N ASP A 303 -12.39 16.43 -26.07
CA ASP A 303 -11.37 15.81 -26.88
C ASP A 303 -11.78 15.86 -28.37
N PRO A 304 -10.89 16.27 -29.30
CA PRO A 304 -11.22 16.39 -30.72
C PRO A 304 -11.63 15.08 -31.40
N GLU A 305 -11.16 13.92 -30.92
CA GLU A 305 -11.44 12.63 -31.53
C GLU A 305 -12.77 12.06 -31.03
N THR A 306 -13.03 12.17 -29.72
CA THR A 306 -14.27 11.63 -29.13
C THR A 306 -15.46 12.58 -29.23
N GLN A 307 -15.21 13.89 -29.38
CA GLN A 307 -16.21 14.96 -29.24
C GLN A 307 -16.92 14.95 -27.87
N LEU A 308 -16.29 14.33 -26.87
CA LEU A 308 -16.73 14.22 -25.49
C LEU A 308 -15.60 14.71 -24.57
N ARG A 309 -15.87 14.80 -23.27
CA ARG A 309 -14.81 15.01 -22.27
C ARG A 309 -13.85 13.82 -22.18
N VAL A 310 -14.27 12.63 -22.63
CA VAL A 310 -13.47 11.40 -22.62
C VAL A 310 -12.22 11.57 -23.48
N GLN A 311 -11.06 11.28 -22.90
CA GLN A 311 -9.77 11.32 -23.59
C GLN A 311 -9.75 10.31 -24.75
N ALA A 312 -9.21 10.70 -25.91
CA ALA A 312 -9.08 9.89 -27.13
C ALA A 312 -8.58 8.47 -26.87
N LYS A 313 -7.64 8.32 -25.93
CA LYS A 313 -7.05 7.04 -25.56
C LYS A 313 -8.07 5.98 -25.13
N TYR A 314 -9.26 6.35 -24.63
CA TYR A 314 -10.30 5.38 -24.31
C TYR A 314 -10.96 4.73 -25.53
N TRP A 315 -10.80 5.31 -26.73
CA TRP A 315 -11.40 4.84 -27.98
C TRP A 315 -10.36 4.23 -28.95
N ILE A 316 -9.11 4.07 -28.50
CA ILE A 316 -8.07 3.39 -29.27
C ILE A 316 -8.45 1.93 -29.49
N ASN A 317 -8.01 1.36 -30.61
CA ASN A 317 -8.25 -0.04 -30.95
C ASN A 317 -9.73 -0.46 -30.93
N SER A 318 -10.67 0.48 -31.14
CA SER A 318 -12.12 0.23 -31.15
C SER A 318 -12.55 -0.87 -32.13
N ASN A 319 -11.75 -1.11 -33.16
CA ASN A 319 -11.95 -2.18 -34.13
C ASN A 319 -11.63 -3.60 -33.61
N ASN A 320 -10.99 -3.76 -32.45
CA ASN A 320 -10.68 -5.08 -31.87
C ASN A 320 -11.95 -5.84 -31.48
N PHE A 321 -12.95 -5.13 -30.95
CA PHE A 321 -14.29 -5.65 -30.75
C PHE A 321 -15.32 -4.51 -30.83
N PRO A 322 -15.89 -4.22 -32.01
CA PRO A 322 -16.78 -3.08 -32.21
C PRO A 322 -18.05 -3.07 -31.35
N PHE A 323 -18.47 -4.26 -30.87
CA PHE A 323 -19.61 -4.42 -29.96
C PHE A 323 -19.24 -4.31 -28.48
N GLY A 324 -17.99 -3.99 -28.15
CA GLY A 324 -17.56 -3.73 -26.79
C GLY A 324 -18.10 -2.41 -26.25
N TYR A 325 -17.90 -2.17 -24.96
CA TYR A 325 -18.35 -0.95 -24.32
C TYR A 325 -17.61 0.28 -24.86
N VAL A 326 -18.36 1.32 -25.22
CA VAL A 326 -17.84 2.64 -25.57
C VAL A 326 -17.90 3.52 -24.32
N THR A 327 -16.75 4.01 -23.86
CA THR A 327 -16.70 4.93 -22.71
C THR A 327 -17.17 6.31 -23.13
N MET A 328 -18.28 6.78 -22.54
CA MET A 328 -18.92 8.05 -22.89
C MET A 328 -18.75 9.15 -21.83
N ASP A 329 -18.39 8.77 -20.61
CA ASP A 329 -18.23 9.64 -19.45
C ASP A 329 -17.27 9.00 -18.41
N ASP A 330 -17.14 9.61 -17.24
CA ASP A 330 -16.34 9.12 -16.10
C ASP A 330 -17.19 8.44 -15.00
N THR A 331 -18.40 7.97 -15.32
CA THR A 331 -19.24 7.22 -14.38
C THR A 331 -18.72 5.80 -14.18
N TRP A 332 -18.77 5.33 -12.94
CA TRP A 332 -18.27 4.01 -12.57
C TRP A 332 -19.28 3.27 -11.68
N GLU A 333 -19.21 1.94 -11.71
CA GLU A 333 -19.98 1.04 -10.85
C GLU A 333 -19.07 -0.08 -10.34
N ASN A 334 -19.17 -0.41 -9.05
CA ASN A 334 -18.34 -1.41 -8.41
C ASN A 334 -19.02 -2.78 -8.41
N TYR A 335 -18.80 -3.58 -9.45
CA TYR A 335 -19.33 -4.94 -9.54
C TYR A 335 -18.82 -5.87 -8.43
N TRP A 336 -17.65 -5.56 -7.85
CA TRP A 336 -17.06 -6.33 -6.75
C TRP A 336 -17.81 -6.21 -5.43
N ARG A 337 -18.85 -5.37 -5.33
CA ARG A 337 -19.76 -5.36 -4.18
C ARG A 337 -20.58 -6.64 -4.03
N THR A 338 -20.69 -7.42 -5.09
CA THR A 338 -21.38 -8.71 -5.08
C THR A 338 -20.43 -9.83 -5.49
N GLY A 339 -20.89 -11.08 -5.38
CA GLY A 339 -20.09 -12.24 -5.75
C GLY A 339 -18.90 -12.46 -4.80
N GLN A 340 -17.82 -13.04 -5.32
CA GLN A 340 -16.68 -13.46 -4.49
C GLN A 340 -15.90 -12.29 -3.87
N ASN A 341 -15.89 -11.13 -4.53
CA ASN A 341 -15.14 -9.96 -4.09
C ASN A 341 -15.91 -9.10 -3.07
N GLN A 342 -17.12 -9.51 -2.66
CA GLN A 342 -17.85 -8.84 -1.57
C GLN A 342 -17.07 -8.84 -0.24
N THR A 343 -16.11 -9.78 -0.10
CA THR A 343 -15.25 -9.96 1.08
C THR A 343 -14.19 -8.87 1.24
N VAL A 344 -14.03 -7.98 0.26
CA VAL A 344 -13.16 -6.79 0.36
C VAL A 344 -13.58 -5.86 1.51
N GLY A 345 -14.83 -5.98 1.97
CA GLY A 345 -15.37 -5.22 3.09
C GLY A 345 -15.74 -3.80 2.69
N TRP A 346 -16.49 -3.67 1.58
CA TRP A 346 -17.00 -2.40 1.07
C TRP A 346 -17.87 -1.67 2.10
N SER A 347 -17.79 -0.34 2.11
CA SER A 347 -18.61 0.47 3.02
C SER A 347 -20.09 0.39 2.65
N ASN A 348 -20.92 0.08 3.64
CA ASN A 348 -22.39 0.12 3.52
C ASN A 348 -22.95 1.54 3.49
N GLN A 349 -22.13 2.57 3.74
CA GLN A 349 -22.54 3.97 3.65
C GLN A 349 -22.39 4.55 2.24
N LEU A 350 -21.73 3.83 1.33
CA LEU A 350 -21.51 4.22 -0.05
C LEU A 350 -22.37 3.37 -0.98
N SER A 351 -22.80 3.97 -2.10
CA SER A 351 -23.69 3.35 -3.08
C SER A 351 -23.01 2.30 -3.96
N GLY A 352 -21.68 2.32 -4.05
CA GLY A 352 -20.93 1.51 -5.00
C GLY A 352 -20.98 2.01 -6.43
N THR A 353 -21.37 3.25 -6.63
CA THR A 353 -21.44 3.95 -7.91
C THR A 353 -20.98 5.38 -7.72
N GLY A 354 -20.50 6.01 -8.79
CA GLY A 354 -20.09 7.41 -8.73
C GLY A 354 -19.60 7.93 -10.07
N SER A 355 -18.97 9.10 -10.04
CA SER A 355 -18.32 9.73 -11.19
C SER A 355 -16.98 10.33 -10.77
N GLY A 356 -15.97 10.11 -11.61
CA GLY A 356 -14.63 10.65 -11.44
C GLY A 356 -13.79 9.94 -10.38
N ALA A 357 -12.47 10.15 -10.50
CA ALA A 357 -11.45 9.52 -9.66
C ALA A 357 -11.65 9.75 -8.15
N LYS A 358 -12.14 10.93 -7.73
CA LYS A 358 -12.37 11.26 -6.31
C LYS A 358 -13.37 10.32 -5.65
N SER A 359 -14.55 10.15 -6.25
CA SER A 359 -15.59 9.28 -5.68
C SER A 359 -15.22 7.81 -5.75
N MET A 360 -14.49 7.38 -6.80
CA MET A 360 -13.93 6.03 -6.87
C MET A 360 -12.87 5.82 -5.77
N GLY A 361 -12.01 6.81 -5.54
CA GLY A 361 -11.06 6.80 -4.43
C GLY A 361 -11.74 6.71 -3.06
N GLU A 362 -12.90 7.34 -2.90
CA GLU A 362 -13.73 7.23 -1.69
C GLU A 362 -14.25 5.81 -1.49
N GLU A 363 -14.73 5.17 -2.55
CA GLU A 363 -15.15 3.76 -2.53
C GLU A 363 -14.03 2.82 -2.07
N LEU A 364 -12.82 2.98 -2.61
CA LEU A 364 -11.66 2.16 -2.24
C LEU A 364 -11.19 2.45 -0.81
N ALA A 365 -11.01 3.73 -0.47
CA ALA A 365 -10.44 4.16 0.81
C ALA A 365 -11.34 3.85 2.03
N ASN A 366 -12.64 3.65 1.81
CA ASN A 366 -13.58 3.26 2.86
C ASN A 366 -13.76 1.73 3.00
N SER A 367 -12.99 0.92 2.27
CA SER A 367 -13.03 -0.54 2.40
C SER A 367 -12.20 -1.05 3.57
N GLN A 368 -12.57 -2.21 4.13
CA GLN A 368 -11.74 -2.90 5.14
C GLN A 368 -10.38 -3.31 4.56
N THR A 369 -10.34 -3.69 3.28
CA THR A 369 -9.09 -4.07 2.61
C THR A 369 -8.10 -2.91 2.51
N PHE A 370 -8.59 -1.68 2.27
CA PHE A 370 -7.73 -0.50 2.31
C PHE A 370 -7.07 -0.35 3.68
N ALA A 371 -7.86 -0.35 4.75
CA ALA A 371 -7.35 -0.25 6.12
C ALA A 371 -6.36 -1.37 6.45
N ASN A 372 -6.70 -2.62 6.09
CA ASN A 372 -5.84 -3.78 6.30
C ASN A 372 -4.51 -3.67 5.54
N CYS A 373 -4.53 -3.15 4.31
CA CYS A 373 -3.33 -2.94 3.53
C CYS A 373 -2.37 -1.97 4.21
N GLN A 374 -2.89 -0.82 4.67
CA GLN A 374 -2.05 0.17 5.35
C GLN A 374 -1.42 -0.40 6.62
N VAL A 375 -2.20 -1.12 7.44
CA VAL A 375 -1.68 -1.78 8.66
C VAL A 375 -0.63 -2.83 8.33
N LYS A 376 -0.84 -3.67 7.31
CA LYS A 376 0.16 -4.68 6.89
C LYS A 376 1.45 -4.04 6.39
N LYS A 377 1.37 -2.94 5.66
CA LYS A 377 2.54 -2.20 5.18
C LYS A 377 3.34 -1.62 6.35
N VAL A 378 2.67 -1.01 7.32
CA VAL A 378 3.31 -0.51 8.54
C VAL A 378 3.90 -1.66 9.36
N PHE A 379 3.17 -2.76 9.53
CA PHE A 379 3.66 -3.98 10.19
C PHE A 379 4.97 -4.46 9.57
N LYS A 380 5.01 -4.63 8.24
CA LYS A 380 6.21 -5.09 7.55
C LYS A 380 7.37 -4.11 7.75
N ASN A 381 7.10 -2.81 7.72
CA ASN A 381 8.11 -1.78 7.86
C ASN A 381 8.70 -1.72 9.28
N VAL A 382 7.85 -1.77 10.31
CA VAL A 382 8.27 -1.60 11.71
C VAL A 382 8.77 -2.93 12.30
N CYS A 383 8.08 -4.04 12.07
CA CYS A 383 8.50 -5.36 12.56
C CYS A 383 9.62 -5.98 11.71
N LEU A 384 9.91 -5.42 10.52
CA LEU A 384 10.90 -5.93 9.55
C LEU A 384 10.62 -7.36 9.06
N ARG A 385 9.35 -7.78 9.10
CA ARG A 385 8.89 -9.11 8.67
C ARG A 385 7.42 -9.08 8.28
N SER A 386 6.99 -10.06 7.47
CA SER A 386 5.55 -10.28 7.24
C SER A 386 4.90 -10.96 8.45
N PRO A 387 3.57 -10.88 8.64
CA PRO A 387 2.88 -11.64 9.68
C PRO A 387 3.03 -13.15 9.42
N GLN A 388 3.39 -13.91 10.45
CA GLN A 388 3.75 -15.33 10.36
C GLN A 388 2.73 -16.24 11.06
N ASP A 389 2.13 -15.77 12.15
CA ASP A 389 1.28 -16.61 13.01
C ASP A 389 -0.08 -15.98 13.36
N GLN A 390 -0.80 -16.64 14.25
CA GLN A 390 -2.13 -16.20 14.67
C GLN A 390 -2.08 -14.96 15.56
N ALA A 391 -1.01 -14.75 16.33
CA ALA A 391 -0.85 -13.57 17.17
C ALA A 391 -0.62 -12.33 16.29
N ASP A 392 0.22 -12.44 15.26
CA ASP A 392 0.42 -11.36 14.28
C ASP A 392 -0.88 -10.98 13.57
N ARG A 393 -1.67 -11.98 13.15
CA ARG A 393 -2.95 -11.73 12.49
C ARG A 393 -3.96 -11.10 13.43
N ALA A 394 -3.96 -11.49 14.72
CA ALA A 394 -4.83 -10.90 15.73
C ALA A 394 -4.47 -9.44 16.00
N VAL A 395 -3.17 -9.11 16.15
CA VAL A 395 -2.76 -7.71 16.38
C VAL A 395 -3.02 -6.84 15.15
N ILE A 396 -2.80 -7.34 13.94
CA ILE A 396 -3.13 -6.60 12.71
C ILE A 396 -4.63 -6.30 12.64
N ALA A 397 -5.49 -7.27 12.99
CA ALA A 397 -6.93 -7.05 13.01
C ALA A 397 -7.34 -6.02 14.09
N GLN A 398 -6.70 -6.05 15.26
CA GLN A 398 -6.90 -5.05 16.31
C GLN A 398 -6.48 -3.65 15.84
N ILE A 399 -5.26 -3.50 15.35
CA ILE A 399 -4.72 -2.21 14.87
C ILE A 399 -5.55 -1.69 13.69
N GLN A 400 -6.04 -2.56 12.82
CA GLN A 400 -6.98 -2.18 11.76
C GLN A 400 -8.27 -1.58 12.32
N SER A 401 -8.87 -2.21 13.33
CA SER A 401 -10.07 -1.67 13.97
C SER A 401 -9.79 -0.31 14.63
N GLU A 402 -8.65 -0.17 15.30
CA GLU A 402 -8.22 1.10 15.92
C GLU A 402 -7.99 2.18 14.86
N PHE A 403 -7.33 1.84 13.75
CA PHE A 403 -7.10 2.75 12.62
C PHE A 403 -8.42 3.27 12.05
N MET A 404 -9.36 2.38 11.76
CA MET A 404 -10.68 2.76 11.25
C MET A 404 -11.51 3.57 12.28
N GLY A 405 -11.32 3.30 13.59
CA GLY A 405 -12.00 4.01 14.68
C GLY A 405 -11.39 5.36 15.03
N ASN A 406 -10.11 5.58 14.74
CA ASN A 406 -9.35 6.79 15.11
C ASN A 406 -9.10 7.70 13.89
N ASN A 407 -10.16 7.95 13.10
CA ASN A 407 -10.13 8.81 11.91
C ASN A 407 -9.03 8.46 10.89
N TYR A 408 -8.64 7.18 10.80
CA TYR A 408 -7.59 6.73 9.89
C TYR A 408 -6.27 7.49 10.08
N ASN A 409 -5.88 7.78 11.32
CA ASN A 409 -4.55 8.34 11.61
C ASN A 409 -3.47 7.25 11.48
N ILE A 410 -2.70 7.31 10.38
CA ILE A 410 -1.69 6.30 10.07
C ILE A 410 -0.49 6.33 11.02
N LYS A 411 -0.19 7.48 11.63
CA LYS A 411 0.92 7.62 12.59
C LYS A 411 0.66 6.80 13.85
N ASN A 412 -0.61 6.66 14.26
CA ASN A 412 -1.00 5.78 15.36
C ASN A 412 -0.82 4.29 15.02
N VAL A 413 -0.94 3.91 13.74
CA VAL A 413 -0.63 2.54 13.28
C VAL A 413 0.85 2.24 13.47
N PHE A 414 1.75 3.18 13.17
CA PHE A 414 3.18 3.04 13.45
C PHE A 414 3.43 2.86 14.95
N ALA A 415 2.79 3.67 15.80
CA ALA A 415 2.94 3.56 17.26
C ALA A 415 2.46 2.21 17.80
N ALA A 416 1.25 1.77 17.44
CA ALA A 416 0.68 0.51 17.90
C ALA A 416 1.47 -0.71 17.39
N THR A 417 1.98 -0.65 16.16
CA THR A 417 2.83 -1.71 15.60
C THR A 417 4.18 -1.77 16.31
N ALA A 418 4.78 -0.62 16.62
CA ALA A 418 6.05 -0.56 17.31
C ALA A 418 5.93 -1.09 18.75
N ASP A 419 4.83 -0.79 19.42
CA ASP A 419 4.48 -1.37 20.73
C ASP A 419 4.41 -2.90 20.67
N TYR A 420 3.77 -3.46 19.64
CA TYR A 420 3.68 -4.91 19.47
C TYR A 420 5.05 -5.58 19.34
N CYS A 421 5.92 -5.07 18.46
CA CYS A 421 7.18 -5.73 18.12
C CYS A 421 8.39 -5.30 18.96
N LYS A 422 8.23 -4.40 19.95
CA LYS A 422 9.33 -3.84 20.76
C LYS A 422 10.21 -4.88 21.46
N GLY A 423 9.64 -6.05 21.79
CA GLY A 423 10.32 -7.14 22.49
C GLY A 423 10.86 -8.26 21.60
N GLU A 424 10.62 -8.19 20.28
CA GLU A 424 11.24 -9.11 19.30
C GLU A 424 12.75 -8.89 19.19
#